data_AF-A0A4Q5PV07-F1
#
_entry.id   AF-A0A4Q5PV07-F1
#
_cell.length_a   1.000
_cell.length_b   1.000
_cell.length_c   1.000
_cell.angle_alpha   90.00
_cell.angle_beta   90.00
_cell.angle_gamma   90.00
#
_symmetry.space_group_name_H-M   'P 1'
#
loop_
_entity.id
_entity.type
_entity.pdbx_description
1 polymer ?
#
loop_
_entity_poly.entity_id
_entity_poly.type
_entity_poly.pdbx_seq_one_letter_code
_entity_poly.pdbx_strand_id
1 'polypeptide(L)' 'MMPLIKPWTEADIARLRTMAEAGASPMACAAALRRNVQAVRRQASRLGIHLPSMRETRKRQREAEAQALAMR' A
#
# COMPACT_ATOMS: atom_id res chain seq x y z
N MET A 1 18.58 12.28 -18.66
CA MET A 1 18.35 10.82 -18.61
C MET A 1 17.75 10.46 -17.27
N MET A 2 16.49 9.99 -17.21
CA MET A 2 15.94 9.44 -15.97
C MET A 2 16.41 7.99 -15.84
N PRO A 3 16.87 7.54 -14.65
CA PRO A 3 17.34 6.17 -14.49
C PRO A 3 16.18 5.19 -14.73
N LEU A 4 16.43 4.17 -15.55
CA LEU A 4 15.46 3.11 -15.90
C LEU A 4 15.03 2.28 -14.68
N ILE A 5 15.81 2.32 -13.59
CA ILE A 5 15.56 1.59 -12.35
C ILE A 5 15.70 2.58 -11.18
N LYS A 6 14.60 2.87 -10.49
CA LYS A 6 14.60 3.68 -9.26
C LYS A 6 14.91 2.78 -8.06
N PRO A 7 16.07 2.92 -7.39
CA PRO A 7 16.40 2.11 -6.21
C PRO A 7 15.41 2.38 -5.07
N TRP A 8 15.25 1.41 -4.17
CA TRP A 8 14.44 1.57 -2.96
C TRP A 8 15.26 2.31 -1.91
N THR A 9 14.76 3.45 -1.46
CA THR A 9 15.35 4.19 -0.35
C THR A 9 14.74 3.75 0.97
N GLU A 10 15.40 4.05 2.10
CA GLU A 10 14.83 3.81 3.43
C GLU A 10 13.52 4.57 3.62
N ALA A 11 13.40 5.79 3.09
CA ALA A 11 12.16 6.57 3.12
C ALA A 11 11.02 5.87 2.36
N ASP A 12 11.31 5.24 1.20
CA ASP A 12 10.31 4.47 0.47
C ASP A 12 9.87 3.23 1.25
N ILE A 13 10.80 2.56 1.93
CA ILE A 13 10.53 1.37 2.74
C ILE A 13 9.68 1.74 3.97
N ALA A 14 10.04 2.81 4.67
CA ALA A 14 9.27 3.32 5.80
C ALA A 14 7.84 3.66 5.37
N ARG A 15 7.69 4.37 4.25
CA ARG A 15 6.37 4.72 3.71
C ARG A 15 5.57 3.49 3.28
N LEU A 16 6.20 2.49 2.68
CA LEU A 16 5.55 1.22 2.33
C LEU A 16 5.03 0.50 3.58
N ARG A 17 5.80 0.47 4.68
CA ARG A 17 5.38 -0.13 5.95
C ARG A 17 4.17 0.59 6.54
N THR A 18 4.24 1.91 6.68
CA THR A 18 3.12 2.72 7.20
C THR A 18 1.84 2.52 6.40
N MET A 19 1.94 2.46 5.06
CA MET A 19 0.79 2.21 4.21
C MET A 19 0.23 0.79 4.37
N ALA A 20 1.09 -0.22 4.53
CA ALA A 20 0.67 -1.59 4.79
C ALA A 20 -0.05 -1.73 6.14
N GLU A 21 0.46 -1.08 7.19
CA GLU A 21 -0.17 -1.02 8.51
C GLU A 21 -1.54 -0.32 8.46
N ALA A 22 -1.67 0.73 7.64
CA ALA A 22 -2.94 1.39 7.35
C ALA A 22 -3.90 0.53 6.49
N GLY A 23 -3.50 -0.68 6.09
CA GLY A 23 -4.31 -1.58 5.27
C GLY A 23 -4.45 -1.15 3.81
N ALA A 24 -3.54 -0.31 3.32
CA ALA A 24 -3.55 0.15 1.94
C ALA A 24 -3.31 -1.01 0.96
N SER A 25 -4.05 -0.99 -0.15
CA SER A 25 -3.87 -1.97 -1.21
C SER A 25 -2.55 -1.74 -1.98
N PRO A 26 -1.99 -2.77 -2.65
CA PRO A 26 -0.80 -2.63 -3.49
C PRO A 26 -0.90 -1.53 -4.55
N MET A 27 -2.10 -1.28 -5.08
CA MET A 27 -2.34 -0.24 -6.08
C MET A 27 -2.25 1.17 -5.48
N ALA A 28 -2.77 1.36 -4.26
CA ALA A 28 -2.64 2.61 -3.53
C ALA A 28 -1.16 2.90 -3.17
N CYS A 29 -0.44 1.87 -2.68
CA CYS A 29 0.99 1.97 -2.40
C CYS A 29 1.80 2.34 -3.66
N ALA A 30 1.48 1.74 -4.80
CA ALA A 30 2.12 2.04 -6.09
C ALA A 30 1.91 3.50 -6.52
N ALA A 31 0.69 4.01 -6.40
CA ALA A 31 0.37 5.40 -6.72
C ALA A 31 1.13 6.38 -5.81
N ALA A 32 1.14 6.12 -4.49
CA ALA A 32 1.81 6.98 -3.51
C ALA A 32 3.34 6.98 -3.66
N LEU A 33 3.94 5.83 -3.98
CA LEU A 33 5.39 5.69 -4.17
C LEU A 33 5.86 6.01 -5.59
N ARG A 34 4.93 6.32 -6.50
CA ARG A 34 5.16 6.49 -7.95
C ARG A 34 5.98 5.34 -8.54
N ARG A 35 5.59 4.11 -8.23
CA ARG A 35 6.25 2.88 -8.69
C ARG A 35 5.23 1.91 -9.28
N ASN A 36 5.71 0.94 -10.05
CA ASN A 36 4.88 -0.13 -10.59
C ASN A 36 4.35 -1.05 -9.47
N VAL A 37 3.09 -1.48 -9.57
CA VAL A 37 2.43 -2.39 -8.61
C VAL A 37 3.22 -3.68 -8.41
N GLN A 38 3.79 -4.26 -9.47
CA GLN A 38 4.62 -5.47 -9.39
C GLN A 38 5.91 -5.21 -8.60
N ALA A 39 6.53 -4.04 -8.77
CA ALA A 39 7.72 -3.67 -8.00
C ALA A 39 7.39 -3.53 -6.51
N VAL A 40 6.23 -2.94 -6.17
CA VAL A 40 5.74 -2.84 -4.80
C VAL A 40 5.47 -4.22 -4.21
N ARG A 41 4.80 -5.13 -4.94
CA ARG A 41 4.54 -6.50 -4.49
C ARG A 41 5.84 -7.26 -4.20
N ARG A 42 6.79 -7.24 -5.15
CA ARG A 42 8.09 -7.90 -4.98
C ARG A 42 8.85 -7.35 -3.76
N GLN A 43 8.84 -6.03 -3.58
CA GLN A 43 9.52 -5.42 -2.44
C GLN A 43 8.82 -5.75 -1.12
N ALA A 44 7.48 -5.71 -1.08
CA ALA A 44 6.72 -6.10 0.10
C ALA A 44 7.01 -7.55 0.48
N SER A 45 6.98 -8.48 -0.48
CA SER A 45 7.36 -9.88 -0.26
C SER A 45 8.79 -10.03 0.26
N ARG A 46 9.76 -9.30 -0.33
CA ARG A 46 11.17 -9.32 0.11
C ARG A 46 11.34 -8.83 1.56
N LEU A 47 10.53 -7.87 1.98
CA LEU A 47 10.58 -7.28 3.32
C LEU A 47 9.66 -7.98 4.33
N GLY A 48 8.94 -9.03 3.92
CA GLY A 48 7.95 -9.71 4.77
C GLY A 48 6.71 -8.86 5.09
N ILE A 49 6.43 -7.82 4.30
CA ILE A 49 5.29 -6.92 4.50
C ILE A 49 4.06 -7.52 3.83
N HIS A 50 3.01 -7.77 4.60
CA HIS A 50 1.72 -8.20 4.06
C HIS A 50 0.93 -7.01 3.51
N LEU A 51 0.54 -7.08 2.24
CA LEU A 51 -0.36 -6.10 1.62
C LEU A 51 -1.72 -6.75 1.37
N PRO A 52 -2.83 -6.20 1.92
CA PRO A 52 -4.16 -6.78 1.74
C PRO A 52 -4.62 -6.71 0.28
N SER A 53 -5.48 -7.65 -0.11
CA SER A 53 -6.16 -7.60 -1.41
C SER A 53 -7.02 -6.35 -1.54
N MET A 54 -7.22 -5.87 -2.78
CA MET A 54 -8.18 -4.79 -3.05
C MET A 54 -9.59 -5.12 -2.55
N ARG A 55 -10.00 -6.40 -2.58
CA ARG A 55 -11.30 -6.84 -2.05
C ARG A 55 -11.38 -6.62 -0.54
N GLU A 56 -10.31 -6.96 0.17
CA GLU A 56 -10.20 -6.80 1.61
C GLU A 56 -10.15 -5.32 2.00
N THR A 57 -9.32 -4.52 1.31
CA THR A 57 -9.27 -3.07 1.52
C THR A 57 -10.64 -2.41 1.32
N ARG A 58 -11.36 -2.75 0.24
CA ARG A 58 -12.71 -2.22 -0.02
C ARG A 58 -13.73 -2.66 1.02
N LYS A 59 -13.65 -3.90 1.51
CA LYS A 59 -14.53 -4.41 2.57
C LYS A 59 -14.32 -3.59 3.84
N ARG A 60 -13.07 -3.41 4.27
CA ARG A 60 -12.71 -2.61 5.44
C ARG A 60 -13.15 -1.15 5.32
N GLN A 61 -12.98 -0.55 4.13
CA GLN A 61 -13.45 0.82 3.88
C GLN A 61 -14.96 0.93 4.08
N ARG A 62 -15.75 0.04 3.44
CA ARG A 62 -17.21 0.05 3.60
C ARG A 62 -17.65 -0.21 5.05
N GLU A 63 -16.97 -1.11 5.75
CA GLU A 63 -17.25 -1.39 7.16
C GLU A 63 -16.94 -0.17 8.04
N ALA A 64 -15.82 0.51 7.81
CA ALA A 64 -15.47 1.73 8.53
C ALA A 64 -16.44 2.89 8.23
N GLU A 65 -16.83 3.05 6.97
CA GLU A 65 -17.82 4.06 6.55
C GLU A 65 -19.20 3.80 7.18
N ALA A 66 -19.65 2.54 7.21
CA ALA A 66 -20.89 2.15 7.85
C ALA A 66 -20.87 2.37 9.37
N GLN A 67 -19.76 2.04 10.03
CA GLN A 67 -19.58 2.30 11.47
C GLN A 67 -19.60 3.81 11.78
N ALA A 68 -18.92 4.62 10.96
CA ALA A 68 -18.90 6.07 11.12
C ALA A 68 -20.29 6.70 10.93
N LEU A 69 -21.09 6.18 9.99
CA LEU A 69 -22.47 6.60 9.79
C LEU A 69 -23.39 6.19 10.96
N ALA A 70 -23.17 5.01 11.54
CA ALA A 70 -23.96 4.53 12.68
C ALA A 70 -23.65 5.24 14.01
N MET A 71 -22.47 5.84 14.13
CA MET A 71 -22.06 6.62 15.31
C MET A 71 -22.51 8.09 15.24
N ARG A 72 -23.12 8.51 14.13
CA ARG A 72 -23.59 9.88 13.87
C ARG A 72 -25.08 10.00 14.13
#